data_AF-A0A383CCQ9-F1
#
_entry.id   AF-A0A383CCQ9-F1
#
_cell.length_a   1.000
_cell.length_b   1.000
_cell.length_c   1.000
_cell.angle_alpha   90.00
_cell.angle_beta   90.00
_cell.angle_gamma   90.00
#
_symmetry.space_group_name_H-M   'P 1'
#
loop_
_entity.id
_entity.type
_entity.pdbx_description
1 polymer ?
#
loop_
_entity_poly.entity_id
_entity_poly.type
_entity_poly.pdbx_seq_one_letter_code
_entity_poly.pdbx_strand_id
1 'polypeptide(L)'
;DRTPMTVHFRVVGASVAEQVRPEDRIFNVDPRGSGESSAALTFEIGERAHFAGHISAFSGQRLKTLKKAAANPSVTTMLVYSLEDGYAGALGTEIKPGTTYFLRRAGNSWQILNSWDQPPKT
;
A
#
# COMPACT_ATOMS: atom_id res chain seq x y z
N ASP A 1 -18.09 -0.11 18.45
CA ASP A 1 -16.65 -0.36 18.62
C ASP A 1 -16.08 -0.86 17.30
N ARG A 2 -15.56 0.03 16.47
CA ARG A 2 -14.99 -0.34 15.16
C ARG A 2 -13.49 -0.50 15.38
N THR A 3 -12.95 -1.67 15.06
CA THR A 3 -11.52 -2.00 15.17
C THR A 3 -10.69 -0.83 14.61
N PRO A 4 -9.80 -0.19 15.39
CA PRO A 4 -9.14 1.07 15.01
C PRO A 4 -8.49 1.05 13.61
N MET A 5 -7.97 -0.10 13.20
CA MET A 5 -7.38 -0.31 11.88
C MET A 5 -8.39 -0.21 10.72
N THR A 6 -9.64 -0.63 10.89
CA THR A 6 -10.66 -0.51 9.84
C THR A 6 -10.96 0.95 9.53
N VAL A 7 -11.03 1.80 10.56
CA VAL A 7 -11.19 3.24 10.39
C VAL A 7 -9.96 3.83 9.70
N HIS A 8 -8.76 3.42 10.11
CA HIS A 8 -7.51 3.83 9.46
C HIS A 8 -7.50 3.52 7.97
N PHE A 9 -7.88 2.29 7.56
CA PHE A 9 -7.92 1.90 6.16
C PHE A 9 -8.87 2.77 5.32
N ARG A 10 -10.02 3.13 5.88
CA ARG A 10 -11.01 4.01 5.21
C ARG A 10 -10.47 5.43 5.06
N VAL A 11 -9.92 6.01 6.14
CA VAL A 11 -9.35 7.37 6.12
C VAL A 11 -8.19 7.46 5.13
N VAL A 12 -7.27 6.51 5.18
CA VAL A 12 -6.14 6.47 4.24
C VAL A 12 -6.63 6.23 2.81
N GLY A 13 -7.55 5.29 2.60
CA GLY A 13 -8.10 5.00 1.27
C GLY A 13 -8.76 6.22 0.62
N ALA A 14 -9.57 6.97 1.38
CA ALA A 14 -10.20 8.20 0.92
C ALA A 14 -9.15 9.28 0.59
N SER A 15 -8.14 9.47 1.44
CA SER A 15 -7.06 10.42 1.17
C SER A 15 -6.22 10.03 -0.06
N VAL A 16 -5.98 8.73 -0.27
CA VAL A 16 -5.31 8.23 -1.47
C VAL A 16 -6.16 8.48 -2.72
N ALA A 17 -7.47 8.31 -2.65
CA ALA A 17 -8.38 8.57 -3.76
C ALA A 17 -8.32 10.03 -4.27
N GLU A 18 -7.96 10.98 -3.42
CA GLU A 18 -7.75 12.40 -3.79
C GLU A 18 -6.37 12.67 -4.44
N GLN A 19 -5.42 11.75 -4.32
CA GLN A 19 -4.02 11.92 -4.77
C GLN A 19 -3.67 11.10 -6.02
N VAL A 20 -4.47 10.09 -6.33
CA VAL A 20 -4.31 9.24 -7.51
C VAL A 20 -4.82 9.93 -8.77
N ARG A 21 -4.34 9.46 -9.92
CA ARG A 21 -4.77 9.89 -11.25
C ARG A 21 -5.41 8.71 -11.99
N PRO A 22 -6.27 8.94 -13.00
CA PRO A 22 -6.93 7.87 -13.74
C PRO A 22 -5.98 6.81 -14.31
N GLU A 23 -4.78 7.20 -14.74
CA GLU A 23 -3.76 6.30 -15.27
C GLU A 23 -3.00 5.52 -14.19
N ASP A 24 -3.14 5.88 -12.92
CA ASP A 24 -2.40 5.23 -11.85
C ASP A 24 -2.84 3.76 -11.69
N ARG A 25 -1.84 2.91 -11.46
CA ARG A 25 -2.04 1.50 -11.16
C ARG A 25 -1.45 1.23 -9.78
N ILE A 26 -2.34 1.15 -8.79
CA ILE A 26 -1.98 1.09 -7.37
C ILE A 26 -1.83 -0.36 -6.89
N PHE A 27 -0.72 -0.65 -6.21
CA PHE A 27 -0.48 -1.97 -5.60
C PHE A 27 -0.51 -1.85 -4.06
N ASN A 28 -1.34 -2.64 -3.40
CA ASN A 28 -1.47 -2.60 -1.93
C ASN A 28 -0.52 -3.60 -1.24
N VAL A 29 0.20 -3.16 -0.22
CA VAL A 29 1.21 -3.96 0.49
C VAL A 29 0.84 -4.03 1.96
N ASP A 30 0.25 -5.15 2.37
CA ASP A 30 -0.12 -5.42 3.75
C ASP A 30 0.08 -6.89 4.12
N PRO A 31 1.33 -7.41 4.12
CA PRO A 31 1.62 -8.81 4.36
C PRO A 31 1.17 -9.35 5.72
N ARG A 32 0.88 -8.48 6.69
CA ARG A 32 0.35 -8.87 8.00
C ARG A 32 -1.17 -8.79 8.09
N GLY A 33 -1.83 -8.20 7.09
CA GLY A 33 -3.27 -7.99 7.06
C GLY A 33 -4.02 -9.14 6.39
N SER A 34 -5.30 -9.26 6.73
CA SER A 34 -6.27 -10.22 6.19
C SER A 34 -6.63 -9.98 4.72
N GLY A 35 -6.38 -8.77 4.22
CA GLY A 35 -6.87 -8.28 2.92
C GLY A 35 -7.92 -7.16 3.04
N GLU A 36 -8.40 -6.86 4.25
CA GLU A 36 -9.35 -5.76 4.52
C GLU A 36 -8.85 -4.40 4.01
N SER A 37 -7.55 -4.12 4.14
CA SER A 37 -6.92 -2.91 3.62
C SER A 37 -7.06 -2.78 2.09
N SER A 38 -7.00 -3.90 1.36
CA SER A 38 -7.18 -3.93 -0.10
C SER A 38 -8.65 -3.71 -0.50
N ALA A 39 -9.59 -4.27 0.26
CA ALA A 39 -11.02 -4.08 0.03
C ALA A 39 -11.43 -2.63 0.29
N ALA A 40 -10.95 -2.04 1.39
CA ALA A 40 -11.15 -0.63 1.70
C ALA A 40 -10.54 0.26 0.60
N LEU A 41 -9.30 0.00 0.19
CA LEU A 41 -8.65 0.78 -0.87
C LEU A 41 -9.43 0.72 -2.18
N THR A 42 -9.80 -0.48 -2.64
CA THR A 42 -10.55 -0.67 -3.90
C THR A 42 -11.87 0.08 -3.87
N PHE A 43 -12.58 0.05 -2.74
CA PHE A 43 -13.82 0.81 -2.57
C PHE A 43 -13.59 2.31 -2.69
N GLU A 44 -12.58 2.86 -1.98
CA GLU A 44 -12.38 4.30 -1.90
C GLU A 44 -11.84 4.90 -3.21
N ILE A 45 -10.94 4.21 -3.91
CA ILE A 45 -10.42 4.71 -5.20
C ILE A 45 -11.49 4.65 -6.29
N GLY A 46 -12.38 3.65 -6.27
CA GLY A 46 -13.41 3.46 -7.30
C GLY A 46 -12.81 3.52 -8.71
N GLU A 47 -13.37 4.38 -9.57
CA GLU A 47 -12.90 4.58 -10.95
C GLU A 47 -11.76 5.61 -11.09
N ARG A 48 -11.26 6.18 -9.99
CA ARG A 48 -10.22 7.22 -10.01
C ARG A 48 -8.82 6.69 -10.34
N ALA A 49 -8.61 5.38 -10.19
CA ALA A 49 -7.36 4.69 -10.50
C ALA A 49 -7.61 3.18 -10.67
N HIS A 50 -6.63 2.46 -11.20
CA HIS A 50 -6.71 1.02 -11.38
C HIS A 50 -6.05 0.26 -10.23
N PHE A 51 -6.76 -0.70 -9.66
CA PHE A 51 -6.18 -1.63 -8.70
C PHE A 51 -5.27 -2.66 -9.42
N ALA A 52 -3.98 -2.66 -9.11
CA ALA A 52 -2.98 -3.50 -9.77
C ALA A 52 -2.71 -4.84 -9.03
N GLY A 53 -3.22 -4.99 -7.82
CA GLY A 53 -3.05 -6.19 -6.99
C GLY A 53 -2.68 -5.87 -5.55
N HIS A 54 -2.44 -6.91 -4.76
CA HIS A 54 -2.05 -6.77 -3.37
C HIS A 54 -1.15 -7.90 -2.85
N ILE A 55 -0.60 -7.67 -1.68
CA ILE A 55 -0.01 -8.68 -0.78
C ILE A 55 -0.77 -8.65 0.54
N SER A 56 -1.17 -9.82 1.03
CA SER A 56 -1.82 -10.07 2.33
C SER A 56 -1.15 -11.23 3.06
N ALA A 57 -1.58 -11.51 4.30
CA ALA A 57 -1.11 -12.66 5.08
C ALA A 57 -1.31 -14.02 4.38
N PHE A 58 -2.30 -14.12 3.50
CA PHE A 58 -2.60 -15.33 2.73
C PHE A 58 -1.85 -15.42 1.39
N SER A 59 -1.07 -14.39 1.04
CA SER A 59 -0.24 -14.42 -0.16
C SER A 59 0.96 -15.34 0.05
N GLY A 60 1.19 -16.27 -0.88
CA GLY A 60 2.42 -17.06 -0.95
C GLY A 60 3.59 -16.27 -1.54
N GLN A 61 4.83 -16.61 -1.17
CA GLN A 61 6.07 -15.98 -1.69
C GLN A 61 6.06 -14.45 -1.67
N ARG A 62 5.56 -13.83 -0.59
CA ARG A 62 5.21 -12.40 -0.54
C ARG A 62 6.33 -11.44 -0.92
N LEU A 63 7.55 -11.64 -0.41
CA LEU A 63 8.70 -10.83 -0.77
C LEU A 63 9.01 -10.88 -2.28
N LYS A 64 8.85 -12.05 -2.92
CA LYS A 64 9.03 -12.20 -4.37
C LYS A 64 7.93 -11.45 -5.13
N THR A 65 6.69 -11.53 -4.65
CA THR A 65 5.55 -10.77 -5.20
C THR A 65 5.81 -9.26 -5.10
N LEU A 66 6.31 -8.78 -3.96
CA LEU A 66 6.66 -7.37 -3.80
C LEU A 66 7.75 -6.96 -4.79
N LYS A 67 8.85 -7.72 -4.88
CA LYS A 67 9.94 -7.43 -5.82
C LYS A 67 9.44 -7.37 -7.26
N LYS A 68 8.56 -8.31 -7.65
CA LYS A 68 7.94 -8.31 -8.98
C LYS A 68 7.06 -7.07 -9.21
N ALA A 69 6.24 -6.68 -8.23
CA ALA A 69 5.42 -5.47 -8.31
C ALA A 69 6.27 -4.19 -8.36
N ALA A 70 7.32 -4.11 -7.54
CA ALA A 70 8.24 -2.98 -7.48
C ALA A 70 9.03 -2.80 -8.79
N ALA A 71 9.42 -3.90 -9.43
CA ALA A 71 10.10 -3.88 -10.73
C ALA A 71 9.16 -3.71 -11.93
N ASN A 72 7.84 -3.91 -11.77
CA ASN A 72 6.88 -3.82 -12.86
C ASN A 72 6.59 -2.34 -13.22
N PRO A 73 6.99 -1.85 -14.40
CA PRO A 73 6.83 -0.45 -14.77
C PRO A 73 5.36 -0.02 -14.87
N SER A 74 4.43 -0.96 -15.05
CA SER A 74 3.00 -0.64 -15.03
C SER A 74 2.47 -0.29 -13.64
N VAL A 75 3.12 -0.70 -12.55
CA VAL A 75 2.72 -0.28 -11.20
C VAL A 75 3.29 1.12 -10.96
N THR A 76 2.41 2.12 -10.85
CA THR A 76 2.83 3.53 -10.73
C THR A 76 2.81 4.02 -9.29
N THR A 77 1.99 3.42 -8.43
CA THR A 77 1.86 3.78 -7.02
C THR A 77 1.75 2.54 -6.13
N MET A 78 2.15 2.70 -4.88
CA MET A 78 2.02 1.65 -3.85
C MET A 78 1.45 2.24 -2.57
N LEU A 79 0.53 1.51 -1.94
CA LEU A 79 0.07 1.81 -0.59
C LEU A 79 0.60 0.74 0.36
N VAL A 80 1.41 1.15 1.33
CA VAL A 80 2.16 0.25 2.20
C VAL A 80 1.67 0.40 3.63
N TYR A 81 0.95 -0.61 4.13
CA TYR A 81 0.47 -0.66 5.51
C TYR A 81 1.41 -1.44 6.43
N SER A 82 2.03 -2.49 5.93
CA SER A 82 2.94 -3.28 6.76
C SER A 82 4.07 -3.86 5.93
N LEU A 83 5.15 -4.25 6.62
CA LEU A 83 6.33 -4.85 6.02
C LEU A 83 6.68 -6.16 6.72
N GLU A 84 7.42 -7.00 5.99
CA GLU A 84 8.22 -8.09 6.54
C GLU A 84 9.69 -7.87 6.17
N ASP A 85 10.58 -8.73 6.67
CA ASP A 85 12.01 -8.64 6.40
C ASP A 85 12.32 -8.61 4.90
N GLY A 86 13.21 -7.70 4.51
CA GLY A 86 13.62 -7.49 3.12
C GLY A 86 12.72 -6.60 2.28
N TYR A 87 11.56 -6.15 2.77
CA TYR A 87 10.64 -5.31 1.98
C TYR A 87 11.17 -3.89 1.81
N ALA A 88 11.69 -3.27 2.87
CA ALA A 88 12.28 -1.92 2.79
C ALA A 88 13.42 -1.88 1.77
N GLY A 89 14.28 -2.91 1.76
CA GLY A 89 15.34 -3.07 0.76
C GLY A 89 14.81 -3.28 -0.67
N ALA A 90 13.66 -3.93 -0.84
CA ALA A 90 13.03 -4.09 -2.15
C ALA A 90 12.41 -2.79 -2.69
N LEU A 91 11.98 -1.90 -1.81
CA LEU A 91 11.43 -0.59 -2.18
C LEU A 91 12.50 0.51 -2.29
N GLY A 92 13.68 0.29 -1.69
CA GLY A 92 14.76 1.28 -1.69
C GLY A 92 14.43 2.56 -0.92
N THR A 93 13.44 2.51 -0.02
CA THR A 93 13.02 3.64 0.82
C THR A 93 13.02 3.24 2.29
N GLU A 94 13.36 4.18 3.16
CA GLU A 94 13.22 4.01 4.60
C GLU A 94 11.72 4.04 4.95
N ILE A 95 11.23 2.96 5.55
CA ILE A 95 9.82 2.78 5.94
C ILE A 95 9.83 2.40 7.41
N LYS A 96 9.16 3.18 8.26
CA LYS A 96 9.13 2.96 9.70
C LYS A 96 7.95 2.07 10.10
N PRO A 97 8.12 1.16 11.08
CA PRO A 97 7.00 0.46 11.67
C PRO A 97 5.97 1.42 12.25
N GLY A 98 4.68 1.10 12.13
CA GLY A 98 3.60 1.91 12.69
C GLY A 98 3.18 3.11 11.82
N THR A 99 3.70 3.21 10.60
CA THR A 99 3.31 4.25 9.64
C THR A 99 2.86 3.60 8.33
N THR A 100 1.75 4.09 7.79
CA THR A 100 1.29 3.77 6.43
C THR A 100 1.88 4.76 5.45
N TYR A 101 2.36 4.30 4.30
CA TYR A 101 3.00 5.14 3.29
C TYR A 101 2.31 5.01 1.94
N PHE A 102 2.08 6.15 1.28
CA PHE A 102 1.70 6.18 -0.13
C PHE A 102 2.91 6.58 -0.97
N LEU A 103 3.31 5.70 -1.87
CA LEU A 103 4.50 5.83 -2.70
C LEU A 103 4.12 6.06 -4.16
N ARG A 104 4.91 6.87 -4.87
CA ARG A 104 4.86 7.01 -6.31
C ARG A 104 6.19 6.63 -6.94
N ARG A 105 6.12 6.00 -8.11
CA ARG A 105 7.30 5.66 -8.90
C ARG A 105 7.95 6.94 -9.45
N ALA A 106 9.26 7.05 -9.26
CA ALA A 106 10.12 8.09 -9.83
C ALA A 106 11.29 7.42 -10.56
N GLY A 107 11.12 7.15 -11.85
CA GLY A 107 12.04 6.32 -12.63
C GLY A 107 12.13 4.90 -12.08
N ASN A 108 13.33 4.50 -11.65
CA ASN A 108 13.59 3.18 -11.05
C ASN A 108 13.47 3.18 -9.51
N SER A 109 13.04 4.29 -8.91
CA SER A 109 12.94 4.45 -7.46
C SER A 109 11.50 4.71 -7.01
N TRP A 110 11.27 4.63 -5.70
CA TRP A 110 10.00 4.96 -5.05
C TRP A 110 10.17 6.20 -4.19
N GLN A 111 9.27 7.15 -4.32
CA GLN A 111 9.21 8.37 -3.51
C GLN A 111 7.97 8.33 -2.62
N ILE A 112 8.12 8.72 -1.36
CA ILE A 112 7.00 8.90 -0.43
C ILE A 112 6.24 10.16 -0.85
N LEU A 113 4.97 9.99 -1.21
CA LEU A 113 4.06 11.10 -1.50
C LEU A 113 3.32 11.54 -0.23
N ASN A 114 2.98 10.59 0.64
CA ASN A 114 2.29 10.87 1.89
C ASN A 114 2.50 9.74 2.92
N SER A 115 2.23 10.03 4.20
CA SER A 115 2.34 9.08 5.30
C SER A 115 1.33 9.36 6.42
N TRP A 116 0.85 8.30 7.07
CA TRP A 116 -0.09 8.38 8.19
C TRP A 116 0.35 7.48 9.33
N ASP A 117 0.32 7.99 10.55
CA ASP A 117 0.53 7.16 11.74
C ASP A 117 -0.61 6.17 11.90
N GLN A 118 -0.27 4.92 12.20
CA GLN A 118 -1.24 3.87 12.48
C GLN A 118 -1.75 4.02 13.91
N PRO A 119 -3.00 3.61 14.17
CA PRO A 119 -3.49 3.53 15.53
C PRO A 119 -2.62 2.55 16.35
N PRO A 120 -2.47 2.79 17.66
CA PRO A 120 -1.72 1.89 18.53
C PRO A 120 -2.32 0.49 18.48
N LYS A 121 -1.44 -0.52 18.52
CA LYS A 121 -1.88 -1.92 18.69
C LYS A 121 -2.39 -2.07 20.12
N THR A 122 -3.70 -2.26 20.26
CA THR A 122 -4.32 -2.73 21.50
C THR A 122 -3.87 -4.13 21.84
#